data_AF-A0A258GQ11-F1
#
_entry.id   AF-A0A258GQ11-F1
#
_cell.length_a   1.000
_cell.length_b   1.000
_cell.length_c   1.000
_cell.angle_alpha   90.00
_cell.angle_beta   90.00
_cell.angle_gamma   90.00
#
_symmetry.space_group_name_H-M   'P 1'
#
loop_
_entity.id
_entity.type
_entity.pdbx_description
1 polymer ?
#
loop_
_entity_poly.entity_id
_entity_poly.type
_entity_poly.pdbx_seq_one_letter_code
_entity_poly.pdbx_strand_id
1 'polypeptide(L)'
;MPKRRWPDLHWWRHAALYGVLLALAAALLQWLDYRWVARTLSFEFYLLLVAIGFLALGLYVGARVIGRPAPVREPGNPDARKSLGVSEREMAVLLELAAGYSNKEIARRLDVSPNTVKTHVARLFEKLGARRRTDAIARAREIGLLS
;
A
#
# COMPACT_ATOMS: atom_id res chain seq x y z
N MET A 1 -17.96 91.88 14.88
CA MET A 1 -17.90 90.75 15.84
C MET A 1 -18.37 89.48 15.13
N PRO A 2 -17.61 88.36 15.14
CA PRO A 2 -17.89 87.29 16.10
C PRO A 2 -16.63 86.56 16.64
N LYS A 3 -16.69 86.05 17.88
CA LYS A 3 -15.64 85.21 18.51
C LYS A 3 -15.75 83.77 18.00
N ARG A 4 -14.72 83.29 17.30
CA ARG A 4 -14.57 81.88 16.88
C ARG A 4 -14.22 81.03 18.11
N ARG A 5 -15.21 80.35 18.67
CA ARG A 5 -15.07 79.45 19.82
C ARG A 5 -14.63 78.08 19.29
N TRP A 6 -13.40 77.67 19.60
CA TRP A 6 -12.89 76.34 19.27
C TRP A 6 -13.63 75.29 20.14
N PRO A 7 -14.05 74.14 19.57
CA PRO A 7 -14.77 73.11 20.32
C PRO A 7 -13.82 72.35 21.26
N ASP A 8 -14.36 71.95 22.41
CA ASP A 8 -13.61 71.52 23.59
C ASP A 8 -12.81 70.23 23.38
N LEU A 9 -11.67 70.17 24.07
CA LEU A 9 -10.53 69.24 23.96
C LEU A 9 -10.82 67.77 24.33
N HIS A 10 -12.09 67.34 24.34
CA HIS A 10 -12.52 66.02 24.82
C HIS A 10 -12.66 64.98 23.71
N TRP A 11 -12.81 65.38 22.45
CA TRP A 11 -12.99 64.46 21.31
C TRP A 11 -11.80 63.53 21.07
N TRP A 12 -10.57 64.00 21.32
CA TRP A 12 -9.34 63.21 21.19
C TRP A 12 -9.32 62.01 22.14
N ARG A 13 -9.94 62.11 23.32
CA ARG A 13 -10.01 61.00 24.28
C ARG A 13 -10.87 59.88 23.73
N HIS A 14 -11.99 60.20 23.11
CA HIS A 14 -12.84 59.21 22.46
C HIS A 14 -12.14 58.60 21.24
N ALA A 15 -11.50 59.42 20.40
CA ALA A 15 -10.72 58.93 19.27
C ALA A 15 -9.59 57.96 19.71
N ALA A 16 -8.87 58.29 20.79
CA ALA A 16 -7.84 57.44 21.36
C ALA A 16 -8.42 56.13 21.95
N LEU A 17 -9.57 56.20 22.64
CA LEU A 17 -10.26 55.03 23.19
C LEU A 17 -10.71 54.07 22.07
N TYR A 18 -11.31 54.60 20.99
CA TYR A 18 -11.71 53.78 19.84
C TYR A 18 -10.49 53.17 19.14
N GLY A 19 -9.38 53.90 19.04
CA GLY A 19 -8.13 53.39 18.48
C GLY A 19 -7.56 52.21 19.28
N VAL A 20 -7.50 52.34 20.62
CA VAL A 20 -7.03 51.25 21.51
C VAL A 20 -7.97 50.05 21.45
N LEU A 21 -9.29 50.29 21.45
CA LEU A 21 -10.29 49.23 21.34
C LEU A 21 -10.13 48.44 20.03
N LEU A 22 -9.93 49.13 18.90
CA LEU A 22 -9.70 48.51 17.60
C LEU A 22 -8.39 47.73 17.56
N ALA A 23 -7.31 48.27 18.14
CA ALA A 23 -6.02 47.57 18.23
C ALA A 23 -6.13 46.28 19.05
N LEU A 24 -6.84 46.32 20.18
CA LEU A 24 -7.09 45.14 21.02
C LEU A 24 -7.99 44.13 20.31
N ALA A 25 -9.04 44.58 19.62
CA ALA A 25 -9.90 43.71 18.84
C ALA A 25 -9.13 43.02 17.69
N ALA A 26 -8.29 43.76 16.98
CA ALA A 26 -7.42 43.22 15.93
C ALA A 26 -6.41 42.22 16.48
N ALA A 27 -5.75 42.53 17.60
CA ALA A 27 -4.82 41.61 18.26
C ALA A 27 -5.52 40.34 18.77
N LEU A 28 -6.74 40.47 19.30
CA LEU A 28 -7.56 39.33 19.73
C LEU A 28 -7.99 38.46 18.54
N LEU A 29 -8.36 39.08 17.42
CA LEU A 29 -8.68 38.37 16.18
C LEU A 29 -7.45 37.64 15.63
N GLN A 30 -6.29 38.29 15.60
CA GLN A 30 -5.03 37.64 15.21
C GLN A 30 -4.66 36.48 16.14
N TRP A 31 -4.90 36.61 17.44
CA TRP A 31 -4.68 35.54 18.41
C TRP A 31 -5.65 34.36 18.22
N LEU A 32 -6.92 34.64 17.89
CA LEU A 32 -7.92 33.62 17.54
C LEU A 32 -7.57 32.90 16.23
N ASP A 33 -7.12 33.64 15.22
CA ASP A 33 -6.63 33.07 13.95
C ASP A 33 -5.38 32.22 14.18
N TYR A 34 -4.45 32.66 15.03
CA TYR A 34 -3.28 31.86 15.39
C TYR A 34 -3.68 30.52 16.02
N ARG A 35 -4.74 30.53 16.83
CA ARG A 35 -5.32 29.32 17.44
C ARG A 35 -6.07 28.44 16.45
N TRP A 36 -6.60 28.99 15.36
CA TRP A 36 -7.27 28.27 14.27
C TRP A 36 -6.31 27.72 13.23
N VAL A 37 -5.28 28.48 12.83
CA VAL A 37 -4.20 28.04 11.94
C VAL A 37 -3.44 26.86 12.57
N ALA A 38 -3.25 26.86 13.89
CA ALA A 38 -2.71 25.73 14.61
C ALA A 38 -3.55 24.44 14.45
N ARG A 39 -4.88 24.52 14.32
CA ARG A 39 -5.75 23.35 14.06
C ARG A 39 -5.66 22.85 12.63
N THR A 40 -5.58 23.74 11.64
CA THR A 40 -5.49 23.34 10.22
C THR A 40 -4.13 22.70 9.91
N LEU A 41 -3.03 23.27 10.42
CA LEU A 41 -1.70 22.67 10.33
C LEU A 41 -1.69 21.29 11.02
N SER A 42 -2.31 21.18 12.20
CA SER A 42 -2.38 19.92 12.95
C SER A 42 -3.08 18.82 12.15
N PHE A 43 -4.20 19.11 11.50
CA PHE A 43 -4.97 18.08 10.79
C PHE A 43 -4.18 17.47 9.62
N GLU A 44 -3.45 18.29 8.85
CA GLU A 44 -2.58 17.80 7.77
C GLU A 44 -1.42 16.95 8.31
N PHE A 45 -0.81 17.36 9.42
CA PHE A 45 0.24 16.58 10.07
C PHE A 45 -0.28 15.25 10.62
N TYR A 46 -1.48 15.22 11.21
CA TYR A 46 -2.10 13.97 11.65
C TYR A 46 -2.40 13.04 10.46
N LEU A 47 -2.96 13.56 9.37
CA LEU A 47 -3.20 12.77 8.17
C LEU A 47 -1.90 12.26 7.54
N LEU A 48 -0.83 13.06 7.52
CA LEU A 48 0.47 12.64 7.00
C LEU A 48 1.08 11.53 7.87
N LEU A 49 1.04 11.66 9.20
CA LEU A 49 1.50 10.63 10.11
C LEU A 49 0.71 9.32 9.94
N VAL A 50 -0.62 9.42 9.84
CA VAL A 50 -1.48 8.27 9.58
C VAL A 50 -1.15 7.64 8.23
N ALA A 51 -0.99 8.43 7.16
CA ALA A 51 -0.65 7.95 5.82
C ALA A 51 0.71 7.25 5.79
N ILE A 52 1.73 7.82 6.43
CA ILE A 52 3.06 7.19 6.59
C ILE A 52 2.93 5.87 7.37
N GLY A 53 2.14 5.86 8.44
CA GLY A 53 1.87 4.66 9.23
C GLY A 53 1.22 3.55 8.38
N PHE A 54 0.19 3.89 7.62
CA PHE A 54 -0.47 2.96 6.69
C PHE A 54 0.46 2.49 5.57
N LEU A 55 1.30 3.37 5.02
CA LEU A 55 2.29 3.01 3.99
C LEU A 55 3.34 2.05 4.55
N ALA A 56 3.92 2.36 5.71
CA ALA A 56 4.90 1.51 6.37
C ALA A 56 4.31 0.15 6.76
N LEU A 57 3.09 0.15 7.33
CA LEU A 57 2.39 -1.07 7.69
C LEU A 57 2.04 -1.90 6.44
N GLY A 58 1.55 -1.26 5.37
CA GLY A 58 1.24 -1.93 4.11
C GLY A 58 2.47 -2.56 3.46
N LEU A 59 3.62 -1.87 3.46
CA LEU A 59 4.89 -2.43 2.98
C LEU A 59 5.42 -3.54 3.88
N TYR A 60 5.33 -3.39 5.21
CA TYR A 60 5.76 -4.41 6.16
C TYR A 60 4.94 -5.70 6.04
N VAL A 61 3.60 -5.58 6.03
CA VAL A 61 2.69 -6.71 5.84
C VAL A 61 2.86 -7.28 4.45
N GLY A 62 2.96 -6.45 3.41
CA GLY A 62 3.19 -6.88 2.03
C GLY A 62 4.48 -7.70 1.90
N ALA A 63 5.59 -7.23 2.47
CA ALA A 63 6.86 -7.94 2.45
C ALA A 63 6.85 -9.25 3.26
N ARG A 64 6.04 -9.32 4.33
CA ARG A 64 5.94 -10.51 5.18
C ARG A 64 4.97 -11.56 4.63
N VAL A 65 3.88 -11.13 4.00
CA VAL A 65 2.82 -12.01 3.47
C VAL A 65 3.15 -12.48 2.06
N ILE A 66 3.76 -11.63 1.23
CA ILE A 66 4.28 -12.01 -0.07
C ILE A 66 5.68 -12.59 0.18
N GLY A 67 5.72 -13.82 0.67
CA GLY A 67 6.97 -14.57 0.77
C GLY A 67 7.66 -14.54 -0.59
N ARG A 68 8.93 -14.11 -0.62
CA ARG A 68 9.76 -14.24 -1.82
C ARG A 68 9.75 -15.73 -2.17
N PRO A 69 9.17 -16.15 -3.32
CA PRO A 69 9.23 -17.55 -3.68
C PRO A 69 10.71 -17.94 -3.74
N ALA A 70 11.11 -18.88 -2.88
CA ALA A 70 12.45 -19.43 -2.93
C ALA A 70 12.66 -19.98 -4.36
N PRO A 71 13.79 -19.68 -5.01
CA PRO A 71 14.05 -20.20 -6.35
C PRO A 71 14.12 -21.71 -6.25
N VAL A 72 13.09 -22.40 -6.76
CA VAL A 72 13.11 -23.86 -6.89
C VAL A 72 14.13 -24.19 -7.96
N ARG A 73 15.30 -24.66 -7.56
CA ARG A 73 16.45 -24.87 -8.44
C ARG A 73 16.55 -26.28 -8.98
N GLU A 74 15.89 -27.26 -8.36
CA GLU A 74 15.98 -28.65 -8.79
C GLU A 74 14.63 -29.37 -8.71
N PRO A 75 14.29 -30.21 -9.71
CA PRO A 75 13.19 -31.14 -9.57
C PRO A 75 13.48 -32.05 -8.37
N GLY A 76 12.52 -32.15 -7.46
CA GLY A 76 12.62 -33.01 -6.28
C GLY A 76 12.63 -34.50 -6.61
N ASN A 77 12.41 -35.34 -5.61
CA ASN A 77 12.61 -36.78 -5.67
C ASN A 77 11.99 -37.41 -6.94
N PRO A 78 12.79 -38.01 -7.85
CA PRO A 78 12.29 -38.59 -9.10
C PRO A 78 11.29 -39.74 -8.87
N ASP A 79 11.33 -40.41 -7.72
CA ASP A 79 10.38 -41.47 -7.37
C ASP A 79 8.99 -40.90 -7.06
N ALA A 80 8.91 -39.74 -6.42
CA ALA A 80 7.64 -39.03 -6.20
C ALA A 80 7.01 -38.57 -7.53
N ARG A 81 7.84 -38.20 -8.52
CA ARG A 81 7.34 -37.81 -9.85
C ARG A 81 6.68 -38.99 -10.57
N LYS A 82 7.29 -40.17 -10.48
CA LYS A 82 6.77 -41.40 -11.09
C LYS A 82 5.49 -41.90 -10.41
N SER A 83 5.44 -41.87 -9.08
CA SER A 83 4.25 -42.35 -8.33
C SER A 83 2.98 -41.54 -8.63
N LEU A 84 3.13 -40.24 -8.88
CA LEU A 84 2.02 -39.33 -9.24
C LEU A 84 1.75 -39.25 -10.75
N GLY A 85 2.56 -39.91 -11.58
CA GLY A 85 2.43 -39.86 -13.04
C GLY A 85 2.59 -38.45 -13.63
N VAL A 86 3.38 -37.59 -13.00
CA VAL A 86 3.62 -36.20 -13.47
C VAL A 86 4.60 -36.23 -14.65
N SER A 87 4.16 -35.72 -15.79
CA SER A 87 4.98 -35.63 -17.00
C SER A 87 6.05 -34.55 -16.90
N GLU A 88 7.07 -34.62 -17.75
CA GLU A 88 8.14 -33.60 -17.78
C GLU A 88 7.62 -32.20 -18.07
N ARG A 89 6.60 -32.08 -18.93
CA ARG A 89 5.97 -30.78 -19.23
C ARG A 89 5.19 -30.23 -18.04
N GLU A 90 4.48 -31.09 -17.31
CA GLU A 90 3.79 -30.68 -16.07
C GLU A 90 4.78 -30.28 -14.98
N MET A 91 5.93 -30.97 -14.88
CA MET A 91 7.01 -30.60 -13.97
C MET A 91 7.63 -29.24 -14.33
N ALA A 92 7.91 -28.99 -15.61
CA ALA A 92 8.41 -27.70 -16.06
C ALA A 92 7.43 -26.55 -15.73
N VAL A 93 6.12 -26.79 -15.92
CA VAL A 93 5.08 -25.83 -15.53
C VAL A 93 5.04 -25.64 -14.01
N LEU A 94 5.17 -26.70 -13.22
CA LEU A 94 5.19 -26.64 -11.76
C LEU A 94 6.38 -25.80 -11.23
N LEU A 95 7.57 -25.95 -11.81
CA LEU A 95 8.75 -25.17 -11.46
C LEU A 95 8.54 -23.67 -11.71
N GLU A 96 8.03 -23.30 -12.89
CA GLU A 96 7.75 -21.90 -13.21
C GLU A 96 6.58 -21.33 -12.38
N LEU A 97 5.60 -22.18 -12.02
CA LEU A 97 4.55 -21.81 -11.07
C LEU A 97 5.12 -21.53 -9.68
N ALA A 98 6.05 -22.36 -9.20
CA ALA A 98 6.70 -22.18 -7.91
C ALA A 98 7.60 -20.94 -7.89
N ALA A 99 8.21 -20.59 -9.03
CA ALA A 99 9.00 -19.37 -9.19
C ALA A 99 8.16 -18.08 -9.27
N GLY A 100 6.82 -18.19 -9.33
CA GLY A 100 5.91 -17.04 -9.26
C GLY A 100 5.44 -16.49 -10.61
N TYR A 101 5.75 -17.13 -11.74
CA TYR A 101 5.37 -16.63 -13.06
C TYR A 101 3.88 -16.82 -13.37
N SER A 102 3.28 -15.87 -14.11
CA SER A 102 1.92 -15.98 -14.63
C SER A 102 1.84 -16.97 -15.80
N ASN A 103 0.67 -17.53 -16.09
CA ASN A 103 0.52 -18.49 -17.22
C ASN A 103 0.97 -17.91 -18.57
N LYS A 104 0.89 -16.58 -18.76
CA LYS A 104 1.40 -15.90 -19.96
C LYS A 104 2.92 -15.86 -20.00
N GLU A 105 3.57 -15.65 -18.85
CA GLU A 105 5.03 -15.69 -18.74
C GLU A 105 5.57 -17.11 -18.90
N ILE A 106 4.91 -18.09 -18.27
CA ILE A 106 5.22 -19.52 -18.42
C ILE A 106 5.13 -19.93 -19.89
N ALA A 107 4.07 -19.52 -20.58
CA ALA A 107 3.87 -19.78 -22.01
C ALA A 107 5.05 -19.27 -22.85
N ARG A 108 5.51 -18.04 -22.60
CA ARG A 108 6.68 -17.46 -23.28
C ARG A 108 7.98 -18.21 -22.96
N ARG A 109 8.16 -18.65 -21.72
CA ARG A 109 9.39 -19.34 -21.27
C ARG A 109 9.50 -20.76 -21.78
N LEU A 110 8.38 -21.47 -21.87
CA LEU A 110 8.32 -22.85 -22.33
C LEU A 110 8.03 -22.97 -23.83
N ASP A 111 7.98 -21.85 -24.55
CA ASP A 111 7.66 -21.75 -25.99
C ASP A 111 6.36 -22.48 -26.38
N VAL A 112 5.29 -22.19 -25.64
CA VAL A 112 3.96 -22.80 -25.83
C VAL A 112 2.86 -21.76 -25.73
N SER A 113 1.65 -22.09 -26.21
CA SER A 113 0.50 -21.18 -26.07
C SER A 113 0.04 -21.07 -24.60
N PRO A 114 -0.51 -19.91 -24.18
CA PRO A 114 -1.14 -19.77 -22.85
C PRO A 114 -2.27 -20.77 -22.59
N ASN A 115 -2.94 -21.24 -23.65
CA ASN A 115 -3.99 -22.26 -23.53
C ASN A 115 -3.39 -23.63 -23.19
N THR A 116 -2.28 -23.99 -23.83
CA THR A 116 -1.53 -25.22 -23.54
C THR A 116 -1.07 -25.25 -22.08
N VAL A 117 -0.55 -24.12 -21.56
CA VAL A 117 -0.18 -23.99 -20.15
C VAL A 117 -1.39 -24.23 -19.25
N LYS A 118 -2.55 -23.62 -19.53
CA LYS A 118 -3.77 -23.84 -18.73
C LYS A 118 -4.16 -25.32 -18.66
N THR A 119 -4.07 -26.04 -19.79
CA THR A 119 -4.34 -27.48 -19.83
C THR A 119 -3.35 -28.28 -18.98
N HIS A 120 -2.06 -27.98 -19.06
CA HIS A 120 -1.05 -28.63 -18.21
C HIS A 120 -1.26 -28.31 -16.73
N VAL A 121 -1.61 -27.08 -16.38
CA VAL A 121 -1.92 -26.68 -14.99
C VAL A 121 -3.15 -27.43 -14.46
N ALA A 122 -4.20 -27.58 -15.26
CA ALA A 122 -5.41 -28.31 -14.84
C ALA A 122 -5.10 -29.78 -14.53
N ARG A 123 -4.40 -30.48 -15.43
CA ARG A 123 -3.98 -31.87 -15.21
C ARG A 123 -3.02 -32.02 -14.02
N LEU A 124 -2.09 -31.09 -13.87
CA LEU A 124 -1.19 -31.04 -12.72
C LEU A 124 -1.98 -30.88 -11.40
N PHE A 125 -2.97 -30.01 -11.36
CA PHE A 125 -3.81 -29.81 -10.18
C PHE A 125 -4.64 -31.04 -9.85
N GLU A 126 -5.20 -31.72 -10.85
CA GLU A 126 -5.89 -33.01 -10.66
C GLU A 126 -4.95 -34.05 -10.04
N LYS A 127 -3.72 -34.19 -10.56
CA LYS A 127 -2.72 -35.15 -10.05
C LYS A 127 -2.24 -34.83 -8.63
N LEU A 128 -2.12 -33.54 -8.29
CA LEU A 128 -1.76 -33.08 -6.94
C LEU A 128 -2.99 -33.01 -6.00
N GLY A 129 -4.20 -33.23 -6.51
CA GLY A 129 -5.48 -33.03 -5.83
C GLY A 129 -5.75 -31.57 -5.41
N ALA A 130 -5.01 -30.61 -5.97
CA ALA A 130 -5.00 -29.23 -5.52
C ALA A 130 -6.12 -28.41 -6.18
N ARG A 131 -6.68 -27.44 -5.45
CA ARG A 131 -7.73 -26.54 -6.01
C ARG A 131 -7.20 -25.17 -6.42
N ARG A 132 -6.07 -24.77 -5.86
CA ARG A 132 -5.47 -23.44 -6.03
C ARG A 132 -3.98 -23.55 -6.26
N ARG A 133 -3.40 -22.53 -6.88
CA ARG A 133 -1.95 -22.44 -7.15
C ARG A 133 -1.11 -22.64 -5.89
N THR A 134 -1.47 -21.98 -4.79
CA THR A 134 -0.74 -22.06 -3.52
C THR A 134 -0.83 -23.46 -2.90
N ASP A 135 -2.00 -24.10 -2.96
CA ASP A 135 -2.24 -25.48 -2.51
C ASP A 135 -1.43 -26.48 -3.33
N ALA A 136 -1.35 -26.31 -4.67
CA ALA A 136 -0.54 -27.15 -5.53
C ALA A 136 0.96 -27.07 -5.19
N ILE A 137 1.48 -25.86 -4.96
CA ILE A 137 2.89 -25.66 -4.59
C ILE A 137 3.17 -26.23 -3.20
N ALA A 138 2.26 -26.05 -2.24
CA ALA A 138 2.40 -26.59 -0.89
C ALA A 138 2.46 -28.13 -0.91
N ARG A 139 1.52 -28.79 -1.58
CA ARG A 139 1.53 -30.25 -1.71
C ARG A 139 2.74 -30.78 -2.45
N ALA A 140 3.14 -30.10 -3.53
CA ALA A 140 4.34 -30.47 -4.25
C ALA A 140 5.61 -30.40 -3.38
N ARG A 141 5.67 -29.49 -2.39
CA ARG A 141 6.75 -29.48 -1.38
C ARG A 141 6.58 -30.62 -0.37
N GLU A 142 5.36 -30.86 0.13
CA GLU A 142 5.07 -31.93 1.11
C GLU A 142 5.46 -33.32 0.59
N ILE A 143 5.18 -33.61 -0.68
CA ILE A 143 5.51 -34.89 -1.32
C ILE A 143 6.92 -34.91 -1.95
N GLY A 144 7.69 -33.85 -1.75
CA GLY A 144 9.09 -33.77 -2.18
C GLY A 144 9.32 -33.63 -3.69
N LEU A 145 8.33 -33.15 -4.46
CA LEU A 145 8.51 -32.79 -5.88
C LEU A 145 9.23 -31.44 -6.08
N LEU A 146 9.13 -30.55 -5.09
CA LEU A 146 9.84 -29.27 -5.05
C LEU A 146 10.69 -29.22 -3.78
N SER A 147 11.94 -28.80 -3.93
CA SER A 147 12.86 -28.50 -2.82
C SER A 147 12.77 -27.04 -2.37
#